data_AF-A0A1A6GP22-F1
#
_entry.id   AF-A0A1A6GP22-F1
#
_cell.length_a   1.000
_cell.length_b   1.000
_cell.length_c   1.000
_cell.angle_alpha   90.00
_cell.angle_beta   90.00
_cell.angle_gamma   90.00
#
_symmetry.space_group_name_H-M   'P 1'
#
loop_
_entity.id
_entity.type
_entity.pdbx_description
1 polymer ?
#
loop_
_entity_poly.entity_id
_entity_poly.type
_entity_poly.pdbx_seq_one_letter_code
_entity_poly.pdbx_strand_id
1 'polypeptide(L)'
;GPQRARGSVIGNINDVEFGIAFLDATITDSPNSDTRIIQAKITNVPRSLGPAMRKIISILNPIYWTTAKEIGEAVNGFTLTNAVFKRETQVEFAT
;
A
#
# COMPACT_ATOMS: atom_id res chain seq x y z
N GLY A 1 15.44 -0.28 -4.41
CA GLY A 1 14.04 -0.73 -4.35
C GLY A 1 13.27 -0.28 -5.58
N PRO A 2 12.15 -0.94 -5.90
CA PRO A 2 11.31 -0.61 -7.06
C PRO A 2 10.71 0.80 -6.95
N GLN A 3 10.55 1.47 -8.08
CA GLN A 3 10.02 2.85 -8.17
C GLN A 3 8.51 2.89 -8.47
N ARG A 4 7.92 1.74 -8.79
CA ARG A 4 6.51 1.60 -9.13
C ARG A 4 5.96 0.30 -8.57
N ALA A 5 4.69 0.32 -8.16
CA ALA A 5 3.92 -0.87 -7.84
C ALA A 5 2.57 -0.79 -8.53
N ARG A 6 2.08 -1.92 -9.02
CA ARG A 6 0.76 -2.06 -9.66
C ARG A 6 0.06 -3.28 -9.11
N GLY A 7 -1.26 -3.20 -8.99
CA GLY A 7 -2.06 -4.31 -8.51
C GLY A 7 -3.54 -4.12 -8.73
N SER A 8 -4.27 -5.18 -8.42
CA SER A 8 -5.73 -5.17 -8.34
C SER A 8 -6.15 -5.29 -6.88
N VAL A 9 -7.24 -4.61 -6.52
CA VAL A 9 -7.87 -4.67 -5.21
C VAL A 9 -9.31 -5.13 -5.42
N ILE A 10 -9.73 -6.13 -4.65
CA ILE A 10 -11.09 -6.67 -4.64
C ILE A 10 -11.52 -6.80 -3.19
N GLY A 11 -12.79 -6.55 -2.89
CA GLY A 11 -13.25 -6.70 -1.51
C GLY A 11 -14.66 -6.19 -1.26
N ASN A 12 -15.02 -6.26 0.01
CA ASN A 12 -16.30 -5.81 0.54
C ASN A 12 -16.01 -4.90 1.75
N ILE A 13 -16.70 -3.77 1.85
CA ILE A 13 -16.61 -2.84 2.98
C ILE A 13 -18.03 -2.51 3.42
N ASN A 14 -18.38 -2.82 4.67
CA ASN A 14 -19.71 -2.57 5.25
C ASN A 14 -20.83 -3.02 4.30
N ASP A 15 -20.75 -4.28 3.85
CA ASP A 15 -21.70 -4.95 2.95
C ASP A 15 -21.75 -4.40 1.52
N VAL A 16 -20.94 -3.40 1.17
CA VAL A 16 -20.78 -2.92 -0.20
C VAL A 16 -19.59 -3.63 -0.85
N GLU A 17 -19.89 -4.55 -1.76
CA GLU A 17 -18.90 -5.19 -2.61
C GLU A 17 -18.42 -4.23 -3.71
N PHE A 18 -17.13 -4.28 -4.01
CA PHE A 18 -16.57 -3.68 -5.21
C PHE A 18 -15.76 -4.72 -5.98
N GLY A 19 -15.94 -4.73 -7.29
CA GLY A 19 -15.18 -5.58 -8.22
C GLY A 19 -13.72 -5.15 -8.32
N ILE A 20 -13.10 -5.37 -9.48
CA ILE A 20 -11.68 -5.06 -9.66
C ILE A 20 -11.45 -3.54 -9.61
N ALA A 21 -10.82 -3.08 -8.53
CA ALA A 21 -10.22 -1.75 -8.40
C ALA A 21 -8.74 -1.82 -8.76
N PHE A 22 -8.19 -0.76 -9.36
CA PHE A 22 -6.79 -0.74 -9.79
C PHE A 22 -5.95 0.13 -8.85
N LEU A 23 -4.86 -0.44 -8.35
CA LEU A 23 -3.85 0.23 -7.55
C LEU A 23 -2.63 0.53 -8.42
N ASP A 24 -2.30 1.82 -8.54
CA ASP A 24 -1.03 2.30 -9.09
C ASP A 24 -0.30 3.09 -8.02
N ALA A 25 0.97 2.78 -7.76
CA ALA A 25 1.80 3.53 -6.85
C ALA A 25 3.15 3.91 -7.47
N THR A 26 3.59 5.13 -7.19
CA THR A 26 4.93 5.63 -7.49
C THR A 26 5.67 5.87 -6.19
N ILE A 27 6.93 5.45 -6.16
CA ILE A 27 7.81 5.58 -5.02
C ILE A 27 8.96 6.49 -5.44
N THR A 28 9.21 7.54 -4.67
CA THR A 28 10.31 8.48 -4.91
C THR A 28 11.13 8.68 -3.64
N ASP A 29 12.41 9.02 -3.77
CA ASP A 29 13.19 9.52 -2.64
C ASP A 29 12.67 10.91 -2.24
N SER A 30 12.59 11.17 -0.93
CA SER A 30 12.36 12.53 -0.45
C SER A 30 13.63 13.37 -0.68
N PRO A 31 13.53 14.56 -1.28
CA PRO A 31 14.69 15.42 -1.53
C PRO A 31 15.30 15.98 -0.23
N ASN A 32 14.52 16.01 0.86
CA ASN A 32 14.87 16.72 2.09
C ASN A 32 15.00 15.79 3.31
N SER A 33 14.86 14.47 3.13
CA SER A 33 14.91 13.50 4.24
C SER A 33 15.30 12.12 3.76
N ASP A 34 15.85 11.29 4.66
CA ASP A 34 16.17 9.88 4.41
C ASP A 34 14.91 8.98 4.41
N THR A 35 13.86 9.43 3.73
CA THR A 35 12.58 8.75 3.65
C THR A 35 12.16 8.52 2.20
N ARG A 36 11.18 7.65 2.02
CA ARG A 36 10.54 7.37 0.74
C ARG A 36 9.16 8.01 0.73
N ILE A 37 8.82 8.66 -0.36
CA ILE A 37 7.48 9.19 -0.60
C ILE A 37 6.75 8.17 -1.46
N ILE A 38 5.58 7.74 -0.99
CA ILE A 38 4.71 6.81 -1.71
C ILE A 38 3.45 7.56 -2.10
N GLN A 39 3.22 7.68 -3.40
CA GLN A 39 1.97 8.21 -3.94
C GLN A 39 1.23 7.06 -4.58
N ALA A 40 0.06 6.72 -4.02
CA ALA A 40 -0.78 5.63 -4.53
C ALA A 40 -2.15 6.17 -4.95
N LYS A 41 -2.68 5.61 -6.03
CA LYS A 41 -4.01 5.88 -6.55
C LYS A 41 -4.75 4.56 -6.67
N ILE A 42 -5.89 4.47 -6.00
CA ILE A 42 -6.85 3.36 -6.19
C ILE A 42 -8.01 3.92 -7.01
N THR A 43 -8.31 3.28 -8.14
CA THR A 43 -9.38 3.68 -9.05
C THR A 43 -10.45 2.60 -9.14
N ASN A 44 -11.60 2.96 -9.72
CA ASN A 44 -12.76 2.07 -9.85
C ASN A 44 -13.35 1.61 -8.49
N VAL A 45 -13.27 2.48 -7.48
CA VAL A 45 -13.92 2.28 -6.18
C VAL A 45 -15.28 3.00 -6.18
N PRO A 46 -16.38 2.37 -5.74
CA PRO A 46 -17.67 3.02 -5.56
C PRO A 46 -17.56 4.30 -4.71
N ARG A 47 -18.21 5.38 -5.15
CA ARG A 47 -18.14 6.68 -4.45
C ARG A 47 -18.58 6.62 -2.99
N SER A 48 -19.58 5.78 -2.69
CA SER A 48 -20.08 5.53 -1.33
C SER A 48 -18.99 5.02 -0.37
N LEU A 49 -17.98 4.32 -0.88
CA LEU A 49 -16.88 3.78 -0.08
C LEU A 49 -15.73 4.77 0.14
N GLY A 50 -15.73 5.92 -0.53
CA GLY A 50 -14.65 6.91 -0.45
C GLY A 50 -14.25 7.29 0.98
N PRO A 51 -15.19 7.64 1.88
CA PRO A 51 -14.87 7.92 3.28
C PRO A 51 -14.27 6.74 4.03
N ALA A 52 -14.76 5.52 3.79
CA ALA A 52 -14.25 4.31 4.44
C ALA A 52 -12.82 3.99 3.97
N MET A 53 -12.55 4.10 2.67
CA MET A 53 -11.22 3.87 2.09
C MET A 53 -10.12 4.72 2.74
N ARG A 54 -10.44 5.94 3.18
CA ARG A 54 -9.47 6.82 3.88
C ARG A 54 -8.97 6.23 5.20
N LYS A 55 -9.75 5.36 5.84
CA LYS A 55 -9.38 4.68 7.10
C LYS A 55 -8.54 3.43 6.85
N ILE A 56 -8.57 2.86 5.64
CA ILE A 56 -7.94 1.58 5.29
C ILE A 56 -6.62 1.81 4.54
N ILE A 57 -5.77 2.71 5.07
CA ILE A 57 -4.43 2.96 4.51
C ILE A 57 -3.55 1.70 4.55
N SER A 58 -3.91 0.74 5.41
CA SER A 58 -3.23 -0.54 5.57
C SER A 58 -3.14 -1.39 4.30
N ILE A 59 -3.97 -1.12 3.28
CA ILE A 59 -3.86 -1.76 1.96
C ILE A 59 -2.48 -1.50 1.33
N LEU A 60 -1.86 -0.36 1.61
CA LEU A 60 -0.53 -0.02 1.10
C LEU A 60 0.61 -0.66 1.91
N ASN A 61 0.28 -1.50 2.91
CA ASN A 61 1.27 -2.06 3.81
C ASN A 61 2.41 -2.82 3.13
N PRO A 62 2.12 -3.71 2.17
CA PRO A 62 3.14 -4.38 1.38
C PRO A 62 4.08 -3.40 0.64
N ILE A 63 3.55 -2.27 0.16
CA ILE A 63 4.31 -1.29 -0.63
C ILE A 63 5.24 -0.47 0.26
N TYR A 64 4.78 0.03 1.42
CA TYR A 64 5.68 0.76 2.32
C TYR A 64 6.85 -0.12 2.75
N TRP A 65 6.57 -1.39 3.07
CA TRP A 65 7.56 -2.28 3.65
C TRP A 65 8.60 -2.72 2.63
N THR A 66 8.16 -3.05 1.42
CA THR A 66 9.07 -3.46 0.34
C THR A 66 9.92 -2.31 -0.20
N THR A 67 9.46 -1.07 -0.04
CA THR A 67 10.15 0.08 -0.64
C THR A 67 10.82 1.01 0.35
N ALA A 68 10.71 0.72 1.65
CA ALA A 68 11.35 1.47 2.72
C ALA A 68 12.82 1.77 2.43
N LYS A 69 13.27 2.96 2.85
CA LYS A 69 14.69 3.31 2.80
C LYS A 69 15.44 2.39 3.76
N GLU A 70 16.47 1.73 3.24
CA GLU A 70 17.39 0.95 4.05
C GLU A 70 18.38 1.90 4.71
N ILE A 71 18.56 1.76 6.03
CA ILE A 71 19.41 2.64 6.83
C ILE A 71 20.31 1.74 7.69
N GLY A 72 21.63 1.94 7.57
CA GLY A 72 22.61 1.05 8.20
C GLY A 72 22.43 -0.39 7.72
N GLU A 73 22.24 -1.31 8.66
CA GLU A 73 22.05 -2.74 8.39
C GLU A 73 20.57 -3.13 8.20
N ALA A 74 19.63 -2.20 8.39
CA ALA A 74 18.21 -2.49 8.25
C ALA A 74 17.85 -2.63 6.76
N VAL A 75 17.35 -3.82 6.38
CA VAL A 75 16.89 -4.12 5.02
C VAL A 75 15.38 -4.03 4.89
N ASN A 76 14.91 -3.61 3.72
CA ASN A 76 13.49 -3.54 3.42
C ASN A 76 12.96 -4.89 2.91
N GLY A 77 11.65 -4.95 2.70
CA GLY A 77 11.01 -6.19 2.25
C GLY A 77 11.39 -6.65 0.86
N PHE A 78 11.78 -5.73 -0.05
CA PHE A 78 12.22 -6.11 -1.38
C PHE A 78 13.54 -6.87 -1.30
N THR A 79 14.52 -6.35 -0.58
CA THR A 79 15.82 -7.00 -0.38
C THR A 79 15.65 -8.34 0.35
N LEU A 80 14.77 -8.40 1.35
CA LEU A 80 14.54 -9.62 2.13
C LEU A 80 13.87 -10.75 1.34
N THR A 81 12.92 -10.43 0.45
CA THR A 81 12.02 -11.44 -0.16
C THR A 81 12.08 -11.49 -1.68
N ASN A 82 12.87 -10.62 -2.30
CA ASN A 82 12.85 -10.37 -3.74
C ASN A 82 11.43 -10.05 -4.26
N ALA A 83 10.62 -9.37 -3.43
CA ALA A 83 9.21 -9.08 -3.65
C ALA A 83 8.27 -10.29 -3.84
N VAL A 84 8.72 -11.50 -3.50
CA VAL A 84 7.90 -12.72 -3.55
C VAL A 84 7.47 -13.09 -2.14
N PHE A 85 6.24 -12.72 -1.77
CA PHE A 85 5.69 -13.00 -0.44
C PHE A 85 4.16 -13.01 -0.46
N LYS A 86 3.57 -13.58 0.61
CA LYS A 86 2.15 -13.44 0.94
C LYS A 86 2.04 -12.63 2.22
N ARG A 87 1.06 -11.74 2.31
CA ARG A 87 0.79 -10.94 3.51
C ARG A 87 -0.68 -10.99 3.87
N GLU A 88 -0.94 -11.24 5.14
CA GLU A 88 -2.25 -11.13 5.78
C GLU A 88 -2.17 -9.97 6.77
N THR A 89 -3.23 -9.18 6.90
CA THR A 89 -3.25 -8.01 7.79
C THR A 89 -4.62 -7.86 8.39
N GLN A 90 -4.67 -7.73 9.71
CA GLN A 90 -5.85 -7.40 10.48
C GLN A 90 -5.69 -5.98 11.02
N VAL A 91 -6.76 -5.19 10.95
CA VAL A 91 -6.81 -3.83 11.50
C VAL A 91 -8.02 -3.72 12.39
N GLU A 92 -7.83 -3.17 13.58
CA GLU A 92 -8.89 -2.87 14.53
C GLU A 92 -8.92 -1.36 14.78
N PHE A 93 -10.11 -0.78 14.82
CA PHE A 93 -10.32 0.63 15.10
C PHE A 93 -10.92 0.75 16.50
N ALA A 94 -10.26 1.48 17.39
CA ALA A 94 -10.85 1.83 18.67
C ALA A 94 -12.15 2.63 18.46
N THR A 95 -13.19 2.27 19.21
CA THR A 95 -14.53 2.88 19.17
C THR A 95 -14.64 4.10 20.08
#